data_AF-A0A365N5D0-F1
#
_entry.id   AF-A0A365N5D0-F1
#
_cell.length_a   1.000
_cell.length_b   1.000
_cell.length_c   1.000
_cell.angle_alpha   90.00
_cell.angle_beta   90.00
_cell.angle_gamma   90.00
#
_symmetry.space_group_name_H-M   'P 1'
#
loop_
_entity.id
_entity.type
_entity.pdbx_description
1 polymer ?
#
loop_
_entity_poly.entity_id
_entity_poly.type
_entity_poly.pdbx_seq_one_letter_code
_entity_poly.pdbx_strand_id
1 'polypeptide(L)'
;MLPFTTCFVAGLQYLIHPLKLGTIQETINPDALIPITLLSTEEIFGDLEGILQLFDSIDDVFVPDFGSILVEKSGDNNSQVRVDTRQIYHMDQIKALDGFSELPSGPYFLYGPNLYQAWRLYDDEFGAFTSGVIPDDLNQPDEFQPLTSSSVYGDSVAVPVPSRLYHPQASAKKPLSGIRVSVSDTISLKGTYTTFSSRAWKSLYRNASTSTAKYAQNLMEQGAVIVGKTITSHLGTGAEWVDQRAPWSARGDGYQSMKGGSVGAAAASVGYPWIDYSIGVDDGRVMSEGGIYSLSQPENLSTDIATASKFDKTRIFSRSLKGLLDFTANPKTGTSEASSPRIIVPDDLSLPEKSQKTAIATFVSILQDLLDTKAEYINVGKIWEESPPSEASREGMQAYMEKAPFRSWCYDYYHSFDTFRDEYKHKFDKKPFIEATPQFFWNECKSVTEEENRQDTERLGVYRKWFFENIMHNSTPNAKGDAVVILPCGNTQVEHRNDPVAPPTIYKGIDSTTLAPILGASVLSFPFTQVPYESDISGETEYQPVCISVLVNGNENSTIQLIKKALETGHIPTKVDVGRFTFPVKKSDHVSNQVQAPLSGQNISDEL
;
A
#
# COMPACT_ATOMS: atom_id res chain seq x y z
N MET A 1 19.13 -12.93 16.90
CA MET A 1 18.58 -11.60 17.24
C MET A 1 19.67 -10.78 17.90
N LEU A 2 20.04 -9.68 17.27
CA LEU A 2 20.93 -8.68 17.84
C LEU A 2 20.14 -7.85 18.87
N PRO A 3 20.77 -7.44 19.99
CA PRO A 3 20.13 -6.53 20.94
C PRO A 3 19.90 -5.17 20.29
N PHE A 4 18.75 -4.57 20.58
CA PHE A 4 18.41 -3.22 20.12
C PHE A 4 18.78 -2.20 21.19
N THR A 5 19.41 -1.10 20.77
CA THR A 5 19.68 0.04 21.65
C THR A 5 18.82 1.20 21.21
N THR A 6 18.04 1.77 22.14
CA THR A 6 17.19 2.93 21.87
C THR A 6 17.60 4.11 22.73
N CYS A 7 17.31 5.32 22.27
CA CYS A 7 17.58 6.56 22.98
C CYS A 7 16.57 7.63 22.63
N PHE A 8 16.65 8.78 23.30
CA PHE A 8 15.86 9.96 23.00
C PHE A 8 16.74 11.11 22.54
N VAL A 9 16.32 11.78 21.47
CA VAL A 9 16.91 13.04 20.98
C VAL A 9 15.77 14.02 20.77
N ALA A 10 15.85 15.20 21.38
CA ALA A 10 14.78 16.22 21.33
C ALA A 10 13.36 15.68 21.70
N GLY A 11 13.28 14.68 22.59
CA GLY A 11 12.02 14.05 22.99
C GLY A 11 11.45 13.02 21.99
N LEU A 12 12.13 12.78 20.87
CA LEU A 12 11.79 11.73 19.90
C LEU A 12 12.60 10.47 20.19
N GLN A 13 11.98 9.31 19.98
CA GLN A 13 12.62 8.02 20.20
C GLN A 13 13.39 7.56 18.95
N TYR A 14 14.60 7.07 19.15
CA TYR A 14 15.45 6.54 18.10
C TYR A 14 15.96 5.15 18.44
N LEU A 15 16.11 4.34 17.39
CA LEU A 15 16.89 3.13 17.36
C LEU A 15 18.29 3.44 16.83
N ILE A 16 19.30 2.97 17.54
CA ILE A 16 20.65 2.86 17.00
C ILE A 16 20.70 1.58 16.19
N HIS A 17 20.87 1.69 14.87
CA HIS A 17 20.95 0.52 14.00
C HIS A 17 22.06 -0.42 14.50
N PRO A 18 21.85 -1.75 14.55
CA PRO A 18 22.82 -2.66 15.19
C PRO A 18 24.13 -2.82 14.39
N LEU A 19 24.13 -2.49 13.10
CA LEU A 19 25.31 -2.56 12.25
C LEU A 19 26.28 -1.40 12.53
N LYS A 20 27.47 -1.72 13.02
CA LYS A 20 28.59 -0.78 13.16
C LYS A 20 29.10 -0.40 11.77
N LEU A 21 29.15 0.89 11.46
CA LEU A 21 29.61 1.41 10.17
C LEU A 21 31.07 1.85 10.19
N GLY A 22 31.57 2.28 11.36
CA GLY A 22 32.96 2.72 11.47
C GLY A 22 33.32 3.15 12.87
N THR A 23 34.48 3.79 13.01
CA THR A 23 35.01 4.28 14.28
C THR A 23 35.63 5.66 14.06
N ILE A 24 35.53 6.57 15.04
CA ILE A 24 36.23 7.87 15.02
C ILE A 24 37.65 7.75 15.62
N GLN A 25 38.52 8.72 15.34
CA GLN A 25 39.88 8.80 15.86
C GLN A 25 39.92 9.31 17.31
N GLU A 26 38.97 10.18 17.67
CA GLU A 26 38.94 10.84 18.96
C GLU A 26 38.62 9.88 20.10
N THR A 27 39.22 10.16 21.26
CA THR A 27 38.92 9.42 22.49
C THR A 27 37.68 10.01 23.14
N ILE A 28 36.56 9.30 23.02
CA ILE A 28 35.31 9.60 23.72
C ILE A 28 35.00 8.52 24.76
N ASN A 29 34.16 8.87 25.74
CA ASN A 29 33.75 7.92 26.77
C ASN A 29 33.10 6.68 26.09
N PRO A 30 33.56 5.45 26.39
CA PRO A 30 33.00 4.23 25.79
C PRO A 30 31.49 4.07 25.93
N ASP A 31 30.89 4.64 26.98
CA ASP A 31 29.45 4.57 27.25
C ASP A 31 28.69 5.80 26.73
N ALA A 32 29.37 6.75 26.09
CA ALA A 32 28.71 7.93 25.53
C ALA A 32 27.82 7.54 24.34
N LEU A 33 26.62 8.10 24.32
CA LEU A 33 25.70 8.03 23.20
C LEU A 33 25.45 9.46 22.72
N ILE A 34 25.91 9.76 21.52
CA ILE A 34 25.97 11.14 21.02
C ILE A 34 25.30 11.20 19.64
N PRO A 35 24.23 12.01 19.45
CA PRO A 35 23.72 12.33 18.13
C PRO A 35 24.72 13.22 17.39
N ILE A 36 25.05 12.86 16.15
CA ILE A 36 25.99 13.60 15.33
C ILE A 36 25.47 13.73 13.89
N THR A 37 26.03 14.67 13.13
CA THR A 37 25.85 14.72 11.67
C THR A 37 27.13 14.32 10.97
N LEU A 38 27.05 13.32 10.10
CA LEU A 38 28.16 12.91 9.24
C LEU A 38 28.16 13.74 7.97
N LEU A 39 29.27 14.40 7.66
CA LEU A 39 29.42 15.31 6.52
C LEU A 39 30.80 15.15 5.86
N SER A 40 30.90 15.48 4.58
CA SER A 40 32.16 15.66 3.87
C SER A 40 32.84 16.98 4.25
N THR A 41 34.14 17.09 3.95
CA THR A 41 34.92 18.33 4.13
C THR A 41 34.25 19.53 3.46
N GLU A 42 33.79 19.37 2.22
CA GLU A 42 33.17 20.45 1.44
C GLU A 42 31.85 20.92 2.07
N GLU A 43 31.06 20.00 2.61
CA GLU A 43 29.81 20.33 3.31
C GLU A 43 30.07 21.04 4.64
N ILE A 44 31.11 20.65 5.38
CA ILE A 44 31.46 21.26 6.68
C ILE A 44 31.99 22.69 6.51
N PHE A 45 32.86 22.93 5.51
CA PHE A 45 33.52 24.21 5.30
C PHE A 45 32.83 25.09 4.22
N GLY A 46 31.70 24.62 3.66
CA GLY A 46 30.83 25.34 2.74
C GLY A 46 29.68 26.06 3.46
N ASP A 47 28.46 25.96 2.92
CA ASP A 47 27.24 26.49 3.55
C ASP A 47 26.63 25.47 4.53
N LEU A 48 27.30 25.29 5.67
CA LEU A 48 26.90 24.32 6.69
C LEU A 48 25.47 24.58 7.21
N GLU A 49 25.12 25.82 7.51
CA GLU A 49 23.78 26.16 8.02
C GLU A 49 22.69 25.89 6.98
N GLY A 50 22.94 26.23 5.71
CA GLY A 50 22.02 25.90 4.62
C GLY A 50 21.81 24.39 4.48
N ILE A 51 22.87 23.59 4.64
CA ILE A 51 22.79 22.11 4.58
C ILE A 51 21.98 21.55 5.76
N LEU A 52 22.24 21.99 6.99
CA LEU A 52 21.52 21.50 8.17
C LEU A 52 20.03 21.91 8.12
N GLN A 53 19.73 23.11 7.63
CA GLN A 53 18.34 23.56 7.39
C GLN A 53 17.66 22.74 6.30
N LEU A 54 18.39 22.39 5.23
CA LEU A 54 17.88 21.52 4.19
C LEU A 54 17.53 20.14 4.77
N PHE A 55 18.44 19.54 5.55
CA PHE A 55 18.19 18.24 6.19
C PHE A 55 16.95 18.27 7.08
N ASP A 56 16.78 19.29 7.92
CA ASP A 56 15.58 19.48 8.76
C ASP A 56 14.29 19.64 7.94
N SER A 57 14.37 20.19 6.73
CA SER A 57 13.21 20.41 5.87
C SER A 57 12.77 19.17 5.06
N ILE A 58 13.69 18.28 4.71
CA ILE A 58 13.42 17.14 3.81
C ILE A 58 13.44 15.77 4.51
N ASP A 59 13.98 15.70 5.72
CA ASP A 59 14.10 14.45 6.47
C ASP A 59 13.35 14.52 7.79
N ASP A 60 12.54 13.49 8.04
CA ASP A 60 11.71 13.36 9.23
C ASP A 60 12.41 12.57 10.35
N VAL A 61 13.66 12.16 10.14
CA VAL A 61 14.52 11.50 11.12
C VAL A 61 15.53 12.48 11.71
N PHE A 62 16.15 13.32 10.87
CA PHE A 62 17.00 14.41 11.31
C PHE A 62 16.22 15.42 12.15
N VAL A 63 16.85 15.91 13.21
CA VAL A 63 16.39 17.05 14.02
C VAL A 63 17.61 17.92 14.35
N PRO A 64 17.42 19.22 14.64
CA PRO A 64 18.54 20.16 14.81
C PRO A 64 19.58 19.73 15.86
N ASP A 65 19.18 18.96 16.88
CA ASP A 65 20.09 18.40 17.89
C ASP A 65 21.22 17.54 17.31
N PHE A 66 21.01 16.86 16.18
CA PHE A 66 22.06 16.13 15.46
C PHE A 66 23.15 17.07 14.90
N GLY A 67 22.83 18.34 14.66
CA GLY A 67 23.76 19.34 14.14
C GLY A 67 24.73 19.91 15.19
N SER A 68 24.69 19.44 16.44
CA SER A 68 25.56 19.96 17.52
C SER A 68 27.01 19.51 17.40
N ILE A 69 27.24 18.28 16.94
CA ILE A 69 28.55 17.67 16.74
C ILE A 69 28.61 17.13 15.32
N LEU A 70 29.69 17.44 14.63
CA LEU A 70 29.91 17.03 13.25
C LEU A 70 31.01 15.96 13.20
N VAL A 71 30.84 14.98 12.33
CA VAL A 71 31.87 13.99 12.02
C VAL A 71 32.26 14.16 10.55
N GLU A 72 33.54 14.37 10.29
CA GLU A 72 34.09 14.46 8.94
C GLU A 72 34.36 13.05 8.39
N LYS A 73 33.84 12.77 7.18
CA LYS A 73 34.02 11.48 6.47
C LYS A 73 35.47 11.18 6.13
N SER A 74 36.25 12.19 5.75
CA SER A 74 37.62 12.07 5.26
C SER A 74 38.46 13.31 5.63
N GLY A 75 39.19 13.25 6.74
CA GLY A 75 40.16 14.28 7.11
C GLY A 75 41.55 13.68 7.34
N ASP A 76 42.53 14.03 6.50
CA ASP A 76 43.96 13.71 6.70
C ASP A 76 44.63 14.60 7.76
N ASN A 77 43.89 15.53 8.39
CA ASN A 77 44.45 16.50 9.32
C ASN A 77 44.01 16.23 10.76
N ASN A 78 45.00 15.84 11.58
CA ASN A 78 44.94 15.57 13.02
C ASN A 78 44.64 16.81 13.91
N SER A 79 43.80 17.74 13.47
CA SER A 79 43.50 18.97 14.20
C SER A 79 42.01 19.10 14.47
N GLN A 80 41.63 19.25 15.75
CA GLN A 80 40.30 19.73 16.15
C GLN A 80 40.10 21.16 15.63
N VAL A 81 39.55 21.30 14.43
CA VAL A 81 39.11 22.60 13.91
C VAL A 81 37.71 22.86 14.47
N ARG A 82 37.47 24.07 14.98
CA ARG A 82 36.13 24.52 15.35
C ARG A 82 35.58 25.36 14.19
N VAL A 83 34.42 24.97 13.67
CA VAL A 83 33.61 25.81 12.78
C VAL A 83 32.40 26.27 13.59
N ASP A 84 32.17 27.60 13.65
CA ASP A 84 31.00 28.20 14.33
C ASP A 84 30.65 27.56 15.68
N THR A 85 31.64 27.43 16.57
CA THR A 85 31.53 26.86 17.93
C THR A 85 31.18 25.37 18.05
N ARG A 86 30.91 24.65 16.95
CA ARG A 86 30.66 23.21 16.94
C ARG A 86 31.96 22.40 17.07
N GLN A 87 31.85 21.21 17.65
CA GLN A 87 32.94 20.23 17.70
C GLN A 87 32.93 19.40 16.43
N ILE A 88 34.12 19.21 15.84
CA ILE A 88 34.34 18.36 14.67
C ILE A 88 35.21 17.17 15.10
N TYR A 89 34.70 15.98 14.84
CA TYR A 89 35.40 14.71 14.99
C TYR A 89 35.76 14.11 13.63
N HIS A 90 36.71 13.19 13.59
CA HIS A 90 37.25 12.63 12.35
C HIS A 90 37.15 11.11 12.36
N MET A 91 36.74 10.53 11.24
CA MET A 91 36.70 9.07 11.09
C MET A 91 38.11 8.46 11.09
N ASP A 92 38.29 7.33 11.78
CA ASP A 92 39.54 6.54 11.77
C ASP A 92 39.60 5.71 10.49
N GLN A 93 40.45 6.12 9.54
CA GLN A 93 40.65 5.45 8.25
C GLN A 93 41.13 4.00 8.39
N ILE A 94 41.78 3.61 9.49
CA ILE A 94 42.40 2.29 9.67
C ILE A 94 41.39 1.25 10.18
N LYS A 95 40.39 1.68 10.96
CA LYS A 95 39.36 0.79 11.58
C LYS A 95 38.02 0.85 10.87
N ALA A 96 38.09 1.23 9.62
CA ALA A 96 36.99 1.54 8.77
C ALA A 96 36.73 0.31 7.85
N LEU A 97 35.52 -0.28 7.88
CA LEU A 97 34.97 -1.22 6.88
C LEU A 97 34.88 -0.64 5.45
N ASP A 98 35.68 -1.09 4.48
CA ASP A 98 35.73 -0.60 3.06
C ASP A 98 34.44 0.10 2.55
N GLY A 99 34.54 1.39 2.16
CA GLY A 99 33.41 2.18 1.59
C GLY A 99 33.10 3.55 2.21
N PHE A 100 33.95 4.13 3.06
CA PHE A 100 33.65 5.36 3.85
C PHE A 100 33.28 6.61 3.09
N SER A 101 33.96 6.88 1.98
CA SER A 101 33.64 8.00 1.11
C SER A 101 32.24 7.88 0.50
N GLU A 102 31.64 6.68 0.57
CA GLU A 102 30.32 6.37 0.04
C GLU A 102 29.22 6.44 1.13
N LEU A 103 29.58 6.63 2.41
CA LEU A 103 28.56 6.82 3.44
C LEU A 103 27.79 8.13 3.20
N PRO A 104 26.45 8.08 3.20
CA PRO A 104 25.63 9.26 2.95
C PRO A 104 25.78 10.30 4.06
N SER A 105 25.61 11.57 3.71
CA SER A 105 25.56 12.66 4.69
C SER A 105 24.23 12.59 5.44
N GLY A 106 24.22 12.90 6.74
CA GLY A 106 22.96 12.87 7.51
C GLY A 106 23.14 12.59 8.99
N PRO A 107 22.04 12.28 9.71
CA PRO A 107 22.06 12.00 11.16
C PRO A 107 22.71 10.65 11.44
N TYR A 108 23.53 10.53 12.48
CA TYR A 108 24.07 9.25 12.97
C TYR A 108 24.21 9.29 14.48
N PHE A 109 24.52 8.14 15.08
CA PHE A 109 24.93 8.05 16.49
C PHE A 109 26.38 7.59 16.60
N LEU A 110 27.08 8.19 17.56
CA LEU A 110 28.26 7.59 18.17
C LEU A 110 27.84 6.85 19.43
N TYR A 111 28.14 5.55 19.50
CA TYR A 111 28.07 4.78 20.74
C TYR A 111 29.47 4.31 21.12
N GLY A 112 30.02 4.94 22.16
CA GLY A 112 31.47 5.05 22.29
C GLY A 112 32.07 5.60 20.99
N PRO A 113 33.26 5.18 20.56
CA PRO A 113 33.88 5.68 19.34
C PRO A 113 33.24 5.15 18.04
N ASN A 114 32.20 4.31 18.12
CA ASN A 114 31.66 3.58 16.98
C ASN A 114 30.47 4.30 16.36
N LEU A 115 30.41 4.35 15.03
CA LEU A 115 29.38 5.02 14.24
C LEU A 115 28.26 4.06 13.82
N TYR A 116 27.01 4.51 13.94
CA TYR A 116 25.79 3.77 13.59
C TYR A 116 24.74 4.69 12.98
N GLN A 117 23.90 4.18 12.06
CA GLN A 117 22.76 4.95 11.56
C GLN A 117 21.75 5.27 12.67
N ALA A 118 21.15 6.45 12.57
CA ALA A 118 20.01 6.87 13.37
C ALA A 118 18.71 6.49 12.65
N TRP A 119 17.89 5.66 13.28
CA TRP A 119 16.57 5.30 12.79
C TRP A 119 15.53 5.83 13.77
N ARG A 120 14.54 6.60 13.30
CA ARG A 120 13.47 7.09 14.16
C ARG A 120 12.51 5.94 14.46
N LEU A 121 12.05 5.86 15.72
CA LEU A 121 10.98 4.96 16.12
C LEU A 121 9.65 5.73 16.11
N TYR A 122 8.77 5.36 15.18
CA TYR A 122 7.41 5.89 15.11
C TYR A 122 6.42 5.00 15.85
N ASP A 123 5.47 5.59 16.55
CA ASP A 123 4.37 4.87 17.18
C ASP A 123 3.33 4.48 16.13
N ASP A 124 2.84 3.24 16.17
CA ASP A 124 1.76 2.77 15.32
C ASP A 124 0.38 3.18 15.86
N GLU A 125 0.11 4.50 15.87
CA GLU A 125 -1.13 5.10 16.37
C GLU A 125 -2.40 4.55 15.70
N PHE A 126 -2.30 4.18 14.41
CA PHE A 126 -3.41 3.60 13.65
C PHE A 126 -3.53 2.08 13.79
N GLY A 127 -2.64 1.40 14.52
CA GLY A 127 -2.67 -0.06 14.68
C GLY A 127 -2.59 -0.80 13.34
N ALA A 128 -1.82 -0.27 12.40
CA ALA A 128 -1.70 -0.78 11.04
C ALA A 128 -0.66 -1.91 10.91
N PHE A 129 0.26 -2.05 11.86
CA PHE A 129 1.42 -2.93 11.77
C PHE A 129 1.34 -4.15 12.69
N THR A 130 1.71 -5.31 12.16
CA THR A 130 2.04 -6.50 12.97
C THR A 130 3.37 -6.29 13.69
N SER A 131 4.35 -5.70 12.98
CA SER A 131 5.69 -5.42 13.48
C SER A 131 6.45 -4.49 12.53
N GLY A 132 7.24 -3.57 13.08
CA GLY A 132 8.35 -2.95 12.34
C GLY A 132 9.47 -3.97 12.08
N VAL A 133 10.30 -3.74 11.06
CA VAL A 133 11.41 -4.65 10.70
C VAL A 133 12.71 -3.90 10.49
N ILE A 134 13.82 -4.55 10.80
CA ILE A 134 15.17 -4.02 10.62
C ILE A 134 15.95 -5.03 9.78
N PRO A 135 16.54 -4.64 8.65
CA PRO A 135 17.34 -5.53 7.84
C PRO A 135 18.67 -5.86 8.52
N ASP A 136 19.25 -7.01 8.18
CA ASP A 136 20.58 -7.41 8.62
C ASP A 136 21.70 -6.60 7.95
N ASP A 137 21.51 -6.25 6.67
CA ASP A 137 22.40 -5.44 5.86
C ASP A 137 21.68 -4.21 5.27
N LEU A 138 22.38 -3.08 5.19
CA LEU A 138 21.82 -1.81 4.71
C LEU A 138 21.80 -1.68 3.18
N ASN A 139 22.63 -2.43 2.47
CA ASN A 139 22.82 -2.32 1.02
C ASN A 139 22.16 -3.48 0.26
N GLN A 140 22.25 -4.69 0.80
CA GLN A 140 21.72 -5.92 0.23
C GLN A 140 21.05 -6.76 1.32
N PRO A 141 19.89 -6.30 1.82
CA PRO A 141 19.15 -7.02 2.87
C PRO A 141 18.75 -8.43 2.40
N ASP A 142 19.09 -9.44 3.20
CA ASP A 142 18.63 -10.82 3.00
C ASP A 142 17.69 -11.26 4.11
N GLU A 143 17.99 -10.87 5.36
CA GLU A 143 17.24 -11.24 6.56
C GLU A 143 16.74 -10.00 7.32
N PHE A 144 15.61 -10.16 7.99
CA PHE A 144 14.95 -9.11 8.76
C PHE A 144 14.72 -9.56 10.18
N GLN A 145 15.01 -8.66 11.13
CA GLN A 145 14.66 -8.82 12.53
C GLN A 145 13.40 -8.00 12.84
N PRO A 146 12.28 -8.64 13.23
CA PRO A 146 11.13 -7.91 13.77
C PRO A 146 11.54 -7.10 15.01
N LEU A 147 11.13 -5.84 15.07
CA LEU A 147 11.32 -5.02 16.25
C LEU A 147 10.36 -5.48 17.35
N THR A 148 10.92 -5.78 18.52
CA THR A 148 10.16 -6.26 19.70
C THR A 148 9.90 -5.16 20.73
N SER A 149 10.22 -3.90 20.40
CA SER A 149 9.93 -2.74 21.23
C SER A 149 8.50 -2.23 21.02
N SER A 150 7.85 -1.83 22.10
CA SER A 150 6.59 -1.08 22.05
C SER A 150 6.84 0.42 21.92
N SER A 151 5.76 1.16 21.61
CA SER A 151 5.72 2.61 21.72
C SER A 151 6.15 3.10 23.10
N VAL A 152 6.47 4.39 23.20
CA VAL A 152 6.84 5.04 24.48
C VAL A 152 5.74 4.85 25.54
N TYR A 153 4.47 4.83 25.13
CA TYR A 153 3.31 4.64 26.00
C TYR A 153 2.94 3.16 26.21
N GLY A 154 3.55 2.24 25.45
CA GLY A 154 3.33 0.80 25.57
C GLY A 154 1.99 0.29 25.02
N ASP A 155 1.31 1.10 24.21
CA ASP A 155 -0.04 0.85 23.68
C ASP A 155 -0.07 0.50 22.19
N SER A 156 1.06 0.64 21.49
CA SER A 156 1.22 0.32 20.08
C SER A 156 2.60 -0.27 19.76
N VAL A 157 2.76 -0.77 18.54
CA VAL A 157 4.03 -1.24 17.99
C VAL A 157 4.89 -0.03 17.62
N ALA A 158 6.20 -0.10 17.84
CA ALA A 158 7.14 0.86 17.27
C ALA A 158 7.59 0.42 15.87
N VAL A 159 7.66 1.36 14.92
CA VAL A 159 8.14 1.13 13.55
C VAL A 159 9.48 1.85 13.36
N PRO A 160 10.58 1.13 13.08
CA PRO A 160 11.88 1.73 12.88
C PRO A 160 12.02 2.23 11.44
N VAL A 161 12.33 3.52 11.29
CA VAL A 161 12.36 4.20 9.99
C VAL A 161 13.71 4.89 9.80
N PRO A 162 14.47 4.54 8.73
CA PRO A 162 15.75 5.20 8.42
C PRO A 162 15.57 6.60 7.85
N SER A 163 16.58 7.45 8.01
CA SER A 163 16.63 8.78 7.38
C SER A 163 16.53 8.69 5.86
N ARG A 164 15.78 9.62 5.25
CA ARG A 164 15.70 9.76 3.79
C ARG A 164 17.04 10.13 3.17
N LEU A 165 17.92 10.77 3.95
CA LEU A 165 19.23 11.22 3.51
C LEU A 165 20.21 10.07 3.22
N TYR A 166 19.90 8.85 3.69
CA TYR A 166 20.77 7.70 3.47
C TYR A 166 20.72 7.11 2.07
N HIS A 167 19.83 7.60 1.21
CA HIS A 167 19.58 7.00 -0.08
C HIS A 167 19.95 7.95 -1.20
N PRO A 168 20.62 7.45 -2.26
CA PRO A 168 20.89 8.27 -3.43
C PRO A 168 19.59 8.60 -4.15
N GLN A 169 19.62 9.62 -5.01
CA GLN A 169 18.50 9.95 -5.88
C GLN A 169 18.08 8.74 -6.74
N ALA A 170 16.78 8.66 -7.03
CA ALA A 170 16.23 7.62 -7.88
C ALA A 170 16.93 7.57 -9.24
N SER A 171 17.14 6.36 -9.75
CA SER A 171 17.78 6.12 -11.05
C SER A 171 16.99 5.10 -11.85
N ALA A 172 17.26 4.96 -13.15
CA ALA A 172 16.60 3.96 -13.98
C ALA A 172 16.78 2.51 -13.48
N LYS A 173 17.86 2.22 -12.72
CA LYS A 173 18.10 0.90 -12.12
C LYS A 173 17.46 0.75 -10.73
N LYS A 174 17.38 1.84 -9.97
CA LYS A 174 16.77 1.90 -8.65
C LYS A 174 15.70 2.99 -8.61
N PRO A 175 14.55 2.77 -9.28
CA PRO A 175 13.50 3.78 -9.36
C PRO A 175 12.84 4.05 -7.99
N LEU A 176 12.91 3.10 -7.07
CA LEU A 176 12.35 3.20 -5.72
C LEU A 176 13.39 3.59 -4.66
N SER A 177 14.54 4.16 -5.06
CA SER A 177 15.62 4.52 -4.13
C SER A 177 15.12 5.40 -2.98
N GLY A 178 15.22 4.90 -1.74
CA GLY A 178 14.84 5.64 -0.53
C GLY A 178 13.33 5.71 -0.25
N ILE A 179 12.52 5.06 -1.08
CA ILE A 179 11.08 4.97 -0.89
C ILE A 179 10.78 3.99 0.24
N ARG A 180 10.09 4.45 1.28
CA ARG A 180 9.71 3.65 2.43
C ARG A 180 8.40 2.92 2.17
N VAL A 181 8.45 1.60 2.26
CA VAL A 181 7.35 0.70 1.92
C VAL A 181 6.97 -0.19 3.10
N SER A 182 5.67 -0.33 3.34
CA SER A 182 5.14 -1.39 4.20
C SER A 182 4.62 -2.55 3.35
N VAL A 183 4.79 -3.79 3.82
CA VAL A 183 4.31 -4.98 3.09
C VAL A 183 3.31 -5.77 3.91
N SER A 184 2.37 -6.45 3.27
CA SER A 184 1.40 -7.31 3.94
C SER A 184 2.08 -8.34 4.85
N ASP A 185 1.47 -8.64 5.99
CA ASP A 185 1.89 -9.76 6.85
C ASP A 185 1.94 -11.11 6.11
N THR A 186 1.24 -11.25 4.98
CA THR A 186 1.29 -12.47 4.16
C THR A 186 2.48 -12.54 3.19
N ILE A 187 3.20 -11.44 2.98
CA ILE A 187 4.43 -11.41 2.18
C ILE A 187 5.59 -11.84 3.08
N SER A 188 6.21 -12.98 2.77
CA SER A 188 7.30 -13.52 3.59
C SER A 188 8.55 -12.63 3.51
N LEU A 189 9.10 -12.27 4.66
CA LEU A 189 10.45 -11.71 4.80
C LEU A 189 11.25 -12.68 5.68
N LYS A 190 12.43 -13.10 5.24
CA LYS A 190 13.28 -14.02 6.00
C LYS A 190 13.54 -13.44 7.40
N GLY A 191 13.40 -14.25 8.45
CA GLY A 191 13.57 -13.81 9.84
C GLY A 191 12.32 -13.18 10.49
N THR A 192 11.24 -12.95 9.72
CA THR A 192 9.94 -12.46 10.23
C THR A 192 8.87 -13.56 10.30
N TYR A 193 7.68 -13.23 10.78
CA TYR A 193 6.57 -14.18 10.90
C TYR A 193 5.42 -13.78 9.98
N THR A 194 4.70 -14.77 9.47
CA THR A 194 3.39 -14.61 8.82
C THR A 194 2.32 -15.08 9.79
N THR A 195 1.32 -14.24 10.06
CA THR A 195 0.35 -14.44 11.13
C THR A 195 -1.09 -14.58 10.66
N PHE A 196 -1.44 -14.04 9.48
CA PHE A 196 -2.82 -13.91 9.00
C PHE A 196 -3.77 -13.28 10.03
N SER A 197 -3.24 -12.44 10.92
CA SER A 197 -3.96 -11.88 12.07
C SER A 197 -4.65 -12.93 12.94
N SER A 198 -4.14 -14.17 12.95
CA SER A 198 -4.73 -15.31 13.64
C SER A 198 -3.82 -15.81 14.76
N ARG A 199 -4.33 -15.83 16.00
CA ARG A 199 -3.59 -16.41 17.14
C ARG A 199 -3.40 -17.91 16.96
N ALA A 200 -4.37 -18.58 16.36
CA ALA A 200 -4.28 -20.00 16.06
C ALA A 200 -3.13 -20.29 15.07
N TRP A 201 -3.06 -19.52 13.98
CA TRP A 201 -1.96 -19.62 13.01
C TRP A 201 -0.60 -19.42 13.66
N LYS A 202 -0.41 -18.31 14.40
CA LYS A 202 0.84 -18.02 15.13
C LYS A 202 1.23 -19.14 16.11
N SER A 203 0.25 -19.73 16.78
CA SER A 203 0.51 -20.79 17.76
C SER A 203 1.02 -22.09 17.13
N LEU A 204 0.58 -22.38 15.91
CA LEU A 204 1.00 -23.54 15.13
C LEU A 204 2.36 -23.29 14.46
N TYR A 205 2.45 -22.23 13.67
CA TYR A 205 3.63 -21.82 12.88
C TYR A 205 4.46 -20.78 13.66
N ARG A 206 5.33 -21.29 14.52
CA ARG A 206 6.17 -20.47 15.43
C ARG A 206 7.53 -20.10 14.89
N ASN A 207 7.92 -20.65 13.75
CA ASN A 207 9.22 -20.40 13.16
C ASN A 207 9.14 -19.17 12.27
N ALA A 208 10.21 -18.38 12.26
CA ALA A 208 10.34 -17.30 11.29
C ALA A 208 10.45 -17.87 9.86
N SER A 209 10.01 -17.10 8.88
CA SER A 209 10.15 -17.44 7.47
C SER A 209 11.63 -17.64 7.13
N THR A 210 11.92 -18.69 6.36
CA THR A 210 13.28 -19.06 5.95
C THR A 210 13.73 -18.36 4.67
N SER A 211 12.82 -17.67 3.99
CA SER A 211 13.06 -16.96 2.73
C SER A 211 12.27 -15.65 2.68
N THR A 212 12.81 -14.72 1.90
CA THR A 212 12.13 -13.48 1.51
C THR A 212 11.43 -13.71 0.17
N ALA A 213 10.14 -13.35 0.09
CA ALA A 213 9.34 -13.54 -1.12
C ALA A 213 9.92 -12.76 -2.30
N LYS A 214 9.85 -13.34 -3.49
CA LYS A 214 10.40 -12.73 -4.71
C LYS A 214 9.87 -11.32 -4.99
N TYR A 215 8.59 -11.07 -4.66
CA TYR A 215 8.01 -9.73 -4.78
C TYR A 215 8.74 -8.71 -3.89
N ALA A 216 8.99 -9.04 -2.61
CA ALA A 216 9.74 -8.18 -1.71
C ALA A 216 11.21 -8.01 -2.14
N GLN A 217 11.85 -9.08 -2.65
CA GLN A 217 13.20 -8.99 -3.23
C GLN A 217 13.26 -7.99 -4.38
N ASN A 218 12.30 -8.05 -5.32
CA ASN A 218 12.23 -7.12 -6.45
C ASN A 218 12.07 -5.66 -5.98
N LEU A 219 11.27 -5.41 -4.94
CA LEU A 219 11.14 -4.07 -4.36
C LEU A 219 12.48 -3.54 -3.84
N MET A 220 13.22 -4.36 -3.11
CA MET A 220 14.53 -3.99 -2.55
C MET A 220 15.60 -3.82 -3.64
N GLU A 221 15.60 -4.67 -4.67
CA GLU A 221 16.47 -4.54 -5.84
C GLU A 221 16.25 -3.19 -6.57
N GLN A 222 15.00 -2.72 -6.61
CA GLN A 222 14.64 -1.40 -7.13
C GLN A 222 14.94 -0.24 -6.17
N GLY A 223 15.46 -0.51 -4.97
CA GLY A 223 15.91 0.48 -3.99
C GLY A 223 14.91 0.83 -2.90
N ALA A 224 13.76 0.15 -2.84
CA ALA A 224 12.75 0.38 -1.80
C ALA A 224 13.25 -0.10 -0.43
N VAL A 225 12.79 0.59 0.62
CA VAL A 225 13.13 0.32 2.02
C VAL A 225 11.91 -0.25 2.73
N ILE A 226 11.94 -1.54 3.06
CA ILE A 226 10.85 -2.19 3.79
C ILE A 226 10.97 -1.86 5.29
N VAL A 227 9.99 -1.14 5.83
CA VAL A 227 10.01 -0.66 7.23
C VAL A 227 9.17 -1.51 8.19
N GLY A 228 8.23 -2.29 7.68
CA GLY A 228 7.38 -3.13 8.53
C GLY A 228 6.38 -3.98 7.77
N LYS A 229 5.73 -4.88 8.52
CA LYS A 229 4.65 -5.74 8.04
C LYS A 229 3.31 -5.25 8.55
N THR A 230 2.35 -5.03 7.66
CA THR A 230 1.00 -4.53 7.99
C THR A 230 0.04 -5.66 8.30
N ILE A 231 -0.87 -5.44 9.26
CA ILE A 231 -1.90 -6.42 9.60
C ILE A 231 -2.88 -6.63 8.44
N THR A 232 -3.40 -7.84 8.33
CA THR A 232 -4.45 -8.23 7.39
C THR A 232 -5.74 -8.56 8.12
N SER A 233 -6.85 -8.68 7.40
CA SER A 233 -8.06 -9.27 7.97
C SER A 233 -7.82 -10.74 8.33
N HIS A 234 -8.46 -11.23 9.40
CA HIS A 234 -8.24 -12.59 9.92
C HIS A 234 -8.48 -13.64 8.82
N LEU A 235 -7.43 -14.40 8.45
CA LEU A 235 -7.44 -15.35 7.33
C LEU A 235 -7.97 -14.73 6.01
N GLY A 236 -7.68 -13.46 5.77
CA GLY A 236 -8.04 -12.73 4.55
C GLY A 236 -9.48 -12.19 4.49
N THR A 237 -10.40 -12.65 5.36
CA THR A 237 -11.84 -12.28 5.27
C THR A 237 -12.47 -11.81 6.58
N GLY A 238 -11.76 -11.93 7.71
CA GLY A 238 -12.24 -11.50 9.03
C GLY A 238 -12.75 -10.07 9.08
N ALA A 239 -13.84 -9.86 9.80
CA ALA A 239 -14.41 -8.53 10.03
C ALA A 239 -14.60 -8.21 11.51
N GLU A 240 -14.43 -9.21 12.38
CA GLU A 240 -14.76 -9.13 13.80
C GLU A 240 -13.60 -8.64 14.66
N TRP A 241 -12.35 -8.82 14.21
CA TRP A 241 -11.15 -8.33 14.91
C TRP A 241 -11.09 -8.83 16.36
N VAL A 242 -11.28 -10.14 16.54
CA VAL A 242 -11.28 -10.80 17.85
C VAL A 242 -9.85 -11.06 18.32
N ASP A 243 -8.98 -11.47 17.39
CA ASP A 243 -7.59 -11.84 17.69
C ASP A 243 -6.62 -10.65 17.60
N GLN A 244 -6.97 -9.60 16.85
CA GLN A 244 -6.20 -8.37 16.64
C GLN A 244 -7.12 -7.15 16.79
N ARG A 245 -6.56 -5.97 17.07
CA ARG A 245 -7.33 -4.72 17.02
C ARG A 245 -7.45 -4.26 15.56
N ALA A 246 -8.66 -3.87 15.14
CA ALA A 246 -8.88 -3.31 13.81
C ALA A 246 -8.05 -2.03 13.60
N PRO A 247 -7.39 -1.83 12.44
CA PRO A 247 -6.71 -0.57 12.13
C PRO A 247 -7.66 0.62 12.15
N TRP A 248 -7.19 1.76 12.64
CA TRP A 248 -7.93 3.01 12.67
C TRP A 248 -7.82 3.72 11.32
N SER A 249 -8.94 4.25 10.83
CA SER A 249 -8.91 5.17 9.68
C SER A 249 -8.47 6.54 10.16
N ALA A 250 -7.57 7.21 9.45
CA ALA A 250 -7.27 8.60 9.73
C ALA A 250 -8.32 9.56 9.13
N ARG A 251 -9.27 9.07 8.31
CA ARG A 251 -10.29 9.89 7.63
C ARG A 251 -11.45 10.26 8.53
N GLY A 252 -12.05 11.40 8.24
CA GLY A 252 -13.24 11.92 8.91
C GLY A 252 -13.02 12.02 10.41
N ASP A 253 -13.96 11.48 11.17
CA ASP A 253 -13.91 11.45 12.65
C ASP A 253 -12.83 10.50 13.23
N GLY A 254 -12.13 9.72 12.40
CA GLY A 254 -11.14 8.76 12.85
C GLY A 254 -11.71 7.41 13.31
N TYR A 255 -13.03 7.25 13.29
CA TYR A 255 -13.74 6.05 13.75
C TYR A 255 -14.43 5.30 12.60
N GLN A 256 -14.17 5.67 11.35
CA GLN A 256 -14.66 4.92 10.19
C GLN A 256 -14.09 3.49 10.18
N SER A 257 -14.95 2.54 9.87
CA SER A 257 -14.61 1.14 9.66
C SER A 257 -13.93 0.95 8.31
N MET A 258 -12.71 0.43 8.33
CA MET A 258 -11.98 0.03 7.13
C MET A 258 -12.23 -1.44 6.83
N LYS A 259 -12.44 -1.77 5.55
CA LYS A 259 -12.84 -3.11 5.09
C LYS A 259 -11.85 -3.66 4.05
N GLY A 260 -11.84 -4.98 3.88
CA GLY A 260 -11.04 -5.68 2.85
C GLY A 260 -9.98 -6.58 3.47
N GLY A 261 -9.13 -7.21 2.64
CA GLY A 261 -8.01 -8.03 3.11
C GLY A 261 -6.80 -7.21 3.57
N SER A 262 -6.61 -6.04 2.95
CA SER A 262 -5.42 -5.19 3.02
C SER A 262 -5.55 -4.00 3.99
N VAL A 263 -6.37 -4.12 5.03
CA VAL A 263 -6.80 -2.99 5.87
C VAL A 263 -5.62 -2.25 6.54
N GLY A 264 -4.60 -2.96 7.03
CA GLY A 264 -3.42 -2.33 7.61
C GLY A 264 -2.63 -1.52 6.59
N ALA A 265 -2.50 -1.99 5.35
CA ALA A 265 -1.81 -1.27 4.27
C ALA A 265 -2.54 0.02 3.91
N ALA A 266 -3.87 -0.03 3.80
CA ALA A 266 -4.69 1.16 3.56
C ALA A 266 -4.59 2.17 4.71
N ALA A 267 -4.72 1.72 5.97
CA ALA A 267 -4.62 2.57 7.15
C ALA A 267 -3.25 3.26 7.23
N ALA A 268 -2.17 2.51 6.99
CA ALA A 268 -0.81 3.01 6.98
C ALA A 268 -0.62 4.12 5.93
N SER A 269 -1.08 3.88 4.69
CA SER A 269 -0.96 4.85 3.59
C SER A 269 -1.79 6.12 3.80
N VAL A 270 -2.91 6.02 4.50
CA VAL A 270 -3.81 7.16 4.81
C VAL A 270 -3.33 7.96 6.01
N GLY A 271 -2.75 7.29 7.02
CA GLY A 271 -2.43 7.87 8.32
C GLY A 271 -0.99 8.35 8.50
N TYR A 272 -0.01 7.69 7.87
CA TYR A 272 1.40 7.96 8.15
C TYR A 272 2.09 8.80 7.05
N PRO A 273 2.53 10.03 7.34
CA PRO A 273 3.22 10.87 6.36
C PRO A 273 4.63 10.35 6.02
N TRP A 274 5.23 9.56 6.93
CA TRP A 274 6.56 8.97 6.79
C TRP A 274 6.58 7.70 5.94
N ILE A 275 5.42 7.16 5.55
CA ILE A 275 5.27 6.07 4.58
C ILE A 275 5.00 6.66 3.20
N ASP A 276 5.71 6.13 2.20
CA ASP A 276 5.49 6.50 0.81
C ASP A 276 4.42 5.59 0.20
N TYR A 277 4.60 4.26 0.32
CA TYR A 277 3.69 3.25 -0.25
C TYR A 277 3.41 2.07 0.70
N SER A 278 2.28 1.41 0.49
CA SER A 278 1.95 0.16 1.17
C SER A 278 1.54 -0.92 0.18
N ILE A 279 1.94 -2.16 0.43
CA ILE A 279 1.62 -3.33 -0.39
C ILE A 279 0.71 -4.27 0.41
N GLY A 280 -0.54 -4.40 -0.03
CA GLY A 280 -1.51 -5.36 0.48
C GLY A 280 -1.58 -6.64 -0.36
N VAL A 281 -2.28 -7.64 0.17
CA VAL A 281 -2.66 -8.86 -0.55
C VAL A 281 -4.15 -9.12 -0.26
N ASP A 282 -4.97 -9.12 -1.30
CA ASP A 282 -6.41 -9.37 -1.19
C ASP A 282 -6.98 -9.97 -2.49
N ASP A 283 -8.26 -10.35 -2.48
CA ASP A 283 -8.94 -11.04 -3.57
C ASP A 283 -9.19 -10.20 -4.84
N GLY A 284 -8.66 -8.97 -4.89
CA GLY A 284 -8.76 -8.09 -6.04
C GLY A 284 -10.14 -7.49 -6.28
N ARG A 285 -11.12 -7.71 -5.39
CA ARG A 285 -12.44 -7.06 -5.51
C ARG A 285 -12.33 -5.55 -5.35
N VAL A 286 -13.18 -4.81 -6.05
CA VAL A 286 -13.21 -3.34 -5.95
C VAL A 286 -13.75 -2.91 -4.59
N MET A 287 -12.95 -2.18 -3.81
CA MET A 287 -13.29 -1.70 -2.46
C MET A 287 -12.91 -0.22 -2.28
N SER A 288 -13.63 0.50 -1.41
CA SER A 288 -13.22 1.83 -0.96
C SER A 288 -12.31 1.70 0.25
N GLU A 289 -11.05 2.06 0.08
CA GLU A 289 -10.00 1.86 1.09
C GLU A 289 -9.58 3.19 1.75
N GLY A 290 -10.57 3.96 2.22
CA GLY A 290 -10.29 5.18 2.99
C GLY A 290 -9.81 6.37 2.15
N GLY A 291 -10.25 6.47 0.89
CA GLY A 291 -9.92 7.62 0.05
C GLY A 291 -8.42 7.71 -0.28
N ILE A 292 -7.87 6.61 -0.80
CA ILE A 292 -6.49 6.48 -1.25
C ILE A 292 -6.44 5.95 -2.68
N TYR A 293 -5.38 6.21 -3.43
CA TYR A 293 -5.18 5.58 -4.74
C TYR A 293 -4.70 4.14 -4.53
N SER A 294 -5.28 3.20 -5.27
CA SER A 294 -4.84 1.81 -5.25
C SER A 294 -4.81 1.16 -6.63
N LEU A 295 -3.84 0.28 -6.84
CA LEU A 295 -3.70 -0.53 -8.05
C LEU A 295 -3.62 -2.01 -7.65
N SER A 296 -4.59 -2.80 -8.11
CA SER A 296 -4.51 -4.27 -7.99
C SER A 296 -3.77 -4.82 -9.21
N GLN A 297 -2.64 -5.50 -9.00
CA GLN A 297 -1.81 -6.03 -10.09
C GLN A 297 -2.20 -7.47 -10.43
N PRO A 298 -2.08 -7.91 -11.70
CA PRO A 298 -2.58 -9.20 -12.14
C PRO A 298 -1.53 -10.32 -12.03
N GLU A 299 -0.34 -10.03 -11.51
CA GLU A 299 0.76 -10.98 -11.45
C GLU A 299 0.41 -12.19 -10.59
N ASN A 300 0.79 -13.38 -11.05
CA ASN A 300 0.72 -14.58 -10.24
C ASN A 300 1.62 -14.39 -9.02
N LEU A 301 1.00 -14.33 -7.83
CA LEU A 301 1.73 -14.27 -6.58
C LEU A 301 2.73 -15.43 -6.52
N SER A 302 3.98 -15.12 -6.17
CA SER A 302 5.00 -16.15 -5.95
C SER A 302 4.53 -17.10 -4.86
N THR A 303 4.95 -18.38 -4.93
CA THR A 303 4.63 -19.41 -3.92
C THR A 303 5.02 -19.04 -2.49
N ASP A 304 5.92 -18.07 -2.32
CA ASP A 304 6.42 -17.60 -1.02
C ASP A 304 5.53 -16.53 -0.37
N ILE A 305 4.44 -16.14 -1.03
CA ILE A 305 3.36 -15.29 -0.46
C ILE A 305 2.24 -16.21 0.00
N ALA A 306 1.89 -16.12 1.28
CA ALA A 306 0.80 -16.92 1.81
C ALA A 306 -0.54 -16.33 1.36
N THR A 307 -1.33 -17.11 0.62
CA THR A 307 -2.62 -16.67 0.08
C THR A 307 -3.77 -17.41 0.76
N ALA A 308 -4.89 -16.72 0.91
CA ALA A 308 -6.15 -17.32 1.29
C ALA A 308 -6.85 -17.95 0.08
N SER A 309 -6.62 -17.44 -1.14
CA SER A 309 -7.23 -17.94 -2.37
C SER A 309 -6.34 -17.69 -3.59
N LYS A 310 -6.55 -18.41 -4.70
CA LYS A 310 -5.87 -18.14 -5.98
C LYS A 310 -6.33 -16.83 -6.63
N PHE A 311 -7.42 -16.25 -6.14
CA PHE A 311 -7.88 -14.92 -6.53
C PHE A 311 -7.09 -13.80 -5.86
N ASP A 312 -6.29 -14.11 -4.83
CA ASP A 312 -5.49 -13.12 -4.14
C ASP A 312 -4.43 -12.52 -5.09
N LYS A 313 -4.28 -11.20 -5.00
CA LYS A 313 -3.39 -10.36 -5.80
C LYS A 313 -2.69 -9.35 -4.91
N THR A 314 -1.55 -8.82 -5.37
CA THR A 314 -0.96 -7.65 -4.71
C THR A 314 -1.79 -6.41 -5.02
N ARG A 315 -1.96 -5.58 -3.99
CA ARG A 315 -2.57 -4.25 -4.12
C ARG A 315 -1.60 -3.19 -3.62
N ILE A 316 -1.27 -2.24 -4.47
CA ILE A 316 -0.38 -1.12 -4.14
C ILE A 316 -1.24 0.05 -3.71
N PHE A 317 -0.88 0.67 -2.58
CA PHE A 317 -1.50 1.88 -2.06
C PHE A 317 -0.52 3.04 -2.14
N SER A 318 -1.02 4.18 -2.62
CA SER A 318 -0.24 5.41 -2.75
C SER A 318 -1.12 6.63 -2.52
N ARG A 319 -0.52 7.68 -1.96
CA ARG A 319 -1.17 9.00 -1.84
C ARG A 319 -1.25 9.77 -3.15
N SER A 320 -0.67 9.26 -4.24
CA SER A 320 -0.74 9.90 -5.55
C SER A 320 -0.73 8.91 -6.72
N LEU A 321 -1.29 9.33 -7.86
CA LEU A 321 -1.15 8.58 -9.11
C LEU A 321 0.32 8.48 -9.58
N LYS A 322 1.12 9.53 -9.33
CA LYS A 322 2.56 9.51 -9.61
C LYS A 322 3.23 8.33 -8.90
N GLY A 323 2.91 8.12 -7.63
CA GLY A 323 3.50 7.01 -6.89
C GLY A 323 3.09 5.63 -7.38
N LEU A 324 1.88 5.46 -7.93
CA LEU A 324 1.50 4.20 -8.56
C LEU A 324 2.29 3.94 -9.87
N LEU A 325 2.67 5.00 -10.59
CA LEU A 325 3.48 4.87 -11.81
C LEU A 325 4.88 4.33 -11.52
N ASP A 326 5.45 4.61 -10.33
CA ASP A 326 6.78 4.13 -9.93
C ASP A 326 6.87 2.59 -9.91
N PHE A 327 5.73 1.90 -9.79
CA PHE A 327 5.64 0.43 -9.79
C PHE A 327 5.24 -0.17 -11.13
N THR A 328 4.98 0.66 -12.14
CA THR A 328 4.67 0.19 -13.49
C THR A 328 5.93 0.07 -14.32
N ALA A 329 6.01 -0.96 -15.16
CA ALA A 329 7.16 -1.11 -16.05
C ALA A 329 7.28 0.10 -16.99
N ASN A 330 8.48 0.70 -17.06
CA ASN A 330 8.78 1.72 -18.07
C ASN A 330 8.50 1.14 -19.46
N PRO A 331 7.68 1.80 -20.29
CA PRO A 331 7.35 1.27 -21.60
C PRO A 331 8.65 1.12 -22.41
N LYS A 332 8.91 -0.10 -22.93
CA LYS A 332 9.80 -0.22 -24.09
C LYS A 332 9.18 0.67 -25.17
N THR A 333 9.92 1.69 -25.59
CA THR A 333 9.54 2.65 -26.61
C THR A 333 9.06 1.93 -27.87
N GLY A 334 7.74 1.81 -27.98
CA GLY A 334 7.01 1.50 -29.19
C GLY A 334 5.92 2.53 -29.28
N THR A 335 6.16 3.60 -30.03
CA THR A 335 5.13 4.50 -30.51
C THR A 335 4.16 3.69 -31.37
N SER A 336 3.16 3.10 -30.74
CA SER A 336 1.95 2.70 -31.43
C SER A 336 1.11 3.96 -31.54
N GLU A 337 0.75 4.37 -32.76
CA GLU A 337 -0.23 5.44 -32.97
C GLU A 337 -1.49 5.12 -32.16
N ALA A 338 -1.70 5.89 -31.09
CA ALA A 338 -2.76 5.64 -30.12
C ALA A 338 -4.11 5.99 -30.77
N SER A 339 -4.85 4.96 -31.16
CA SER A 339 -6.30 5.07 -31.30
C SER A 339 -6.88 5.58 -29.98
N SER A 340 -7.79 6.55 -30.02
CA SER A 340 -8.55 6.96 -28.82
C SER A 340 -9.25 5.73 -28.23
N PRO A 341 -9.09 5.45 -26.92
CA PRO A 341 -9.73 4.31 -26.30
C PRO A 341 -11.25 4.53 -26.18
N ARG A 342 -12.02 3.43 -26.21
CA ARG A 342 -13.47 3.47 -25.95
C ARG A 342 -13.70 3.71 -24.46
N ILE A 343 -14.73 4.48 -24.14
CA ILE A 343 -15.15 4.73 -22.75
C ILE A 343 -16.41 3.88 -22.50
N ILE A 344 -16.34 2.90 -21.61
CA ILE A 344 -17.44 1.97 -21.33
C ILE A 344 -17.91 2.14 -19.89
N VAL A 345 -19.23 2.25 -19.69
CA VAL A 345 -19.86 2.33 -18.36
C VAL A 345 -20.96 1.25 -18.27
N PRO A 346 -20.73 0.14 -17.54
CA PRO A 346 -21.76 -0.88 -17.31
C PRO A 346 -22.88 -0.34 -16.40
N ASP A 347 -24.13 -0.43 -16.83
CA ASP A 347 -25.29 0.07 -16.09
C ASP A 347 -26.04 -0.99 -15.25
N ASP A 348 -25.78 -2.28 -15.52
CA ASP A 348 -26.47 -3.42 -14.92
C ASP A 348 -25.64 -4.18 -13.88
N LEU A 349 -24.36 -3.83 -13.73
CA LEU A 349 -23.45 -4.48 -12.79
C LEU A 349 -23.42 -3.82 -11.40
N SER A 350 -24.12 -2.69 -11.22
CA SER A 350 -24.15 -1.97 -9.95
C SER A 350 -25.34 -1.02 -9.86
N LEU A 351 -25.71 -0.65 -8.62
CA LEU A 351 -26.73 0.36 -8.35
C LEU A 351 -26.11 1.50 -7.53
N PRO A 352 -25.27 2.36 -8.14
CA PRO A 352 -24.54 3.38 -7.40
C PRO A 352 -25.47 4.44 -6.80
N GLU A 353 -25.07 4.95 -5.65
CA GLU A 353 -25.74 6.04 -4.94
C GLU A 353 -25.59 7.38 -5.67
N LYS A 354 -26.38 8.39 -5.28
CA LYS A 354 -26.45 9.67 -6.01
C LYS A 354 -25.09 10.35 -6.17
N SER A 355 -24.29 10.42 -5.09
CA SER A 355 -22.96 11.04 -5.10
C SER A 355 -22.00 10.33 -6.06
N GLN A 356 -22.02 8.99 -6.05
CA GLN A 356 -21.19 8.17 -6.92
C GLN A 356 -21.62 8.27 -8.39
N LYS A 357 -22.93 8.30 -8.68
CA LYS A 357 -23.46 8.58 -10.02
C LYS A 357 -22.98 9.93 -10.55
N THR A 358 -23.02 10.98 -9.72
CA THR A 358 -22.53 12.31 -10.10
C THR A 358 -21.03 12.31 -10.35
N ALA A 359 -20.24 11.64 -9.50
CA ALA A 359 -18.80 11.50 -9.69
C ALA A 359 -18.47 10.79 -11.02
N ILE A 360 -19.09 9.63 -11.28
CA ILE A 360 -18.90 8.87 -12.53
C ILE A 360 -19.29 9.71 -13.74
N ALA A 361 -20.46 10.37 -13.72
CA ALA A 361 -20.91 11.20 -14.85
C ALA A 361 -19.94 12.36 -15.14
N THR A 362 -19.40 12.98 -14.09
CA THR A 362 -18.42 14.07 -14.22
C THR A 362 -17.11 13.54 -14.80
N PHE A 363 -16.60 12.42 -14.29
CA PHE A 363 -15.40 11.78 -14.80
C PHE A 363 -15.53 11.34 -16.26
N VAL A 364 -16.67 10.74 -16.61
CA VAL A 364 -16.99 10.37 -17.98
C VAL A 364 -16.99 11.60 -18.89
N SER A 365 -17.60 12.71 -18.47
CA SER A 365 -17.59 13.96 -19.26
C SER A 365 -16.16 14.42 -19.56
N ILE A 366 -15.29 14.44 -18.54
CA ILE A 366 -13.89 14.83 -18.68
C ILE A 366 -13.16 13.92 -19.69
N LEU A 367 -13.38 12.60 -19.61
CA LEU A 367 -12.78 11.66 -20.55
C LEU A 367 -13.31 11.83 -21.98
N GLN A 368 -14.60 12.09 -22.16
CA GLN A 368 -15.17 12.33 -23.49
C GLN A 368 -14.56 13.57 -24.14
N ASP A 369 -14.42 14.65 -23.37
CA ASP A 369 -13.81 15.90 -23.84
C ASP A 369 -12.32 15.71 -24.16
N LEU A 370 -11.60 14.93 -23.33
CA LEU A 370 -10.17 14.67 -23.51
C LEU A 370 -9.88 13.77 -24.72
N LEU A 371 -10.73 12.78 -24.98
CA LEU A 371 -10.52 11.74 -26.00
C LEU A 371 -11.28 12.01 -27.31
N ASP A 372 -12.11 13.05 -27.35
CA ASP A 372 -13.07 13.32 -28.43
C ASP A 372 -13.87 12.07 -28.81
N THR A 373 -14.31 11.32 -27.79
CA THR A 373 -14.95 10.02 -27.92
C THR A 373 -16.19 9.96 -27.03
N LYS A 374 -17.31 9.46 -27.55
CA LYS A 374 -18.54 9.31 -26.75
C LYS A 374 -18.45 8.10 -25.83
N ALA A 375 -18.97 8.23 -24.63
CA ALA A 375 -19.10 7.12 -23.70
C ALA A 375 -20.26 6.20 -24.08
N GLU A 376 -20.02 4.90 -23.90
CA GLU A 376 -20.94 3.82 -24.17
C GLU A 376 -21.49 3.30 -22.84
N TYR A 377 -22.73 3.66 -22.54
CA TYR A 377 -23.47 3.07 -21.44
C TYR A 377 -24.06 1.75 -21.92
N ILE A 378 -23.61 0.65 -21.33
CA ILE A 378 -23.94 -0.70 -21.79
C ILE A 378 -24.65 -1.50 -20.72
N ASN A 379 -25.54 -2.37 -21.17
CA ASN A 379 -26.14 -3.41 -20.36
C ASN A 379 -25.48 -4.74 -20.73
N VAL A 380 -24.59 -5.24 -19.86
CA VAL A 380 -23.74 -6.41 -20.15
C VAL A 380 -24.61 -7.66 -20.30
N GLY A 381 -25.63 -7.82 -19.47
CA GLY A 381 -26.59 -8.93 -19.55
C GLY A 381 -27.35 -8.95 -20.88
N LYS A 382 -27.74 -7.79 -21.40
CA LYS A 382 -28.41 -7.69 -22.71
C LYS A 382 -27.47 -8.04 -23.86
N ILE A 383 -26.21 -7.58 -23.82
CA ILE A 383 -25.21 -7.95 -24.84
C ILE A 383 -24.95 -9.46 -24.82
N TRP A 384 -24.98 -10.08 -23.63
CA TRP A 384 -24.92 -11.54 -23.49
C TRP A 384 -26.10 -12.25 -24.13
N GLU A 385 -27.32 -11.73 -24.01
CA GLU A 385 -28.50 -12.30 -24.65
C GLU A 385 -28.45 -12.19 -26.18
N GLU A 386 -27.88 -11.10 -26.70
CA GLU A 386 -27.71 -10.87 -28.15
C GLU A 386 -26.61 -11.77 -28.76
N SER A 387 -25.54 -12.02 -28.00
CA SER A 387 -24.37 -12.80 -28.44
C SER A 387 -23.94 -13.84 -27.39
N PRO A 388 -24.79 -14.82 -27.02
CA PRO A 388 -24.46 -15.74 -25.93
C PRO A 388 -23.34 -16.71 -26.34
N PRO A 389 -22.41 -17.07 -25.44
CA PRO A 389 -21.43 -18.10 -25.73
C PRO A 389 -22.13 -19.45 -25.88
N SER A 390 -21.57 -20.31 -26.74
CA SER A 390 -22.17 -21.61 -27.06
C SER A 390 -22.37 -22.52 -25.84
N GLU A 391 -21.48 -22.40 -24.88
CA GLU A 391 -21.40 -23.15 -23.62
C GLU A 391 -22.54 -22.77 -22.66
N ALA A 392 -23.12 -21.57 -22.79
CA ALA A 392 -24.20 -21.11 -21.93
C ALA A 392 -25.56 -21.72 -22.28
N SER A 393 -25.70 -22.45 -23.38
CA SER A 393 -26.94 -23.15 -23.75
C SER A 393 -28.19 -22.24 -23.72
N ARG A 394 -28.03 -20.93 -24.03
CA ARG A 394 -29.04 -19.85 -23.96
C ARG A 394 -29.48 -19.41 -22.56
N GLU A 395 -28.76 -19.81 -21.51
CA GLU A 395 -28.92 -19.22 -20.18
C GLU A 395 -28.50 -17.74 -20.19
N GLY A 396 -29.25 -16.90 -19.47
CA GLY A 396 -28.87 -15.50 -19.26
C GLY A 396 -27.62 -15.37 -18.39
N MET A 397 -26.87 -14.28 -18.55
CA MET A 397 -25.56 -14.07 -17.92
C MET A 397 -25.57 -14.34 -16.41
N GLN A 398 -26.49 -13.73 -15.67
CA GLN A 398 -26.55 -13.87 -14.20
C GLN A 398 -26.96 -15.28 -13.77
N ALA A 399 -27.75 -16.00 -14.56
CA ALA A 399 -28.11 -17.38 -14.27
C ALA A 399 -26.93 -18.33 -14.52
N TYR A 400 -26.25 -18.16 -15.66
CA TYR A 400 -25.05 -18.94 -16.00
C TYR A 400 -23.93 -18.74 -14.96
N MET A 401 -23.78 -17.51 -14.47
CA MET A 401 -22.76 -17.12 -13.50
C MET A 401 -23.23 -17.18 -12.05
N GLU A 402 -24.47 -17.59 -11.75
CA GLU A 402 -25.09 -17.38 -10.42
C GLU A 402 -24.19 -17.86 -9.28
N LYS A 403 -23.58 -19.04 -9.44
CA LYS A 403 -22.78 -19.70 -8.41
C LYS A 403 -21.28 -19.70 -8.70
N ALA A 404 -20.88 -19.57 -9.96
CA ALA A 404 -19.52 -19.85 -10.40
C ALA A 404 -18.45 -18.96 -9.72
N PRO A 405 -18.61 -17.63 -9.63
CA PRO A 405 -17.63 -16.77 -8.98
C PRO A 405 -17.45 -17.06 -7.50
N PHE A 406 -18.55 -17.26 -6.78
CA PHE A 406 -18.48 -17.58 -5.36
C PHE A 406 -17.87 -18.96 -5.14
N ARG A 407 -18.38 -20.01 -5.79
CA ARG A 407 -17.94 -21.38 -5.55
C ARG A 407 -16.50 -21.64 -5.96
N SER A 408 -16.04 -21.01 -7.03
CA SER A 408 -14.63 -21.11 -7.45
C SER A 408 -13.70 -20.50 -6.40
N TRP A 409 -14.00 -19.28 -5.92
CA TRP A 409 -13.27 -18.68 -4.80
C TRP A 409 -13.37 -19.51 -3.52
N CYS A 410 -14.56 -20.03 -3.23
CA CYS A 410 -14.92 -20.75 -2.01
C CYS A 410 -14.17 -22.08 -1.89
N TYR A 411 -14.06 -22.83 -3.00
CA TYR A 411 -13.23 -24.04 -3.06
C TYR A 411 -11.78 -23.73 -2.70
N ASP A 412 -11.18 -22.76 -3.38
CA ASP A 412 -9.79 -22.37 -3.11
C ASP A 412 -9.63 -21.85 -1.68
N TYR A 413 -10.54 -20.98 -1.21
CA TYR A 413 -10.52 -20.44 0.14
C TYR A 413 -10.54 -21.51 1.22
N TYR A 414 -11.43 -22.50 1.09
CA TYR A 414 -11.52 -23.57 2.07
C TYR A 414 -10.25 -24.43 2.05
N HIS A 415 -9.81 -24.87 0.87
CA HIS A 415 -8.70 -25.83 0.73
C HIS A 415 -7.31 -25.20 0.97
N SER A 416 -7.14 -23.89 0.83
CA SER A 416 -5.91 -23.17 1.24
C SER A 416 -5.56 -23.37 2.72
N PHE A 417 -6.55 -23.75 3.55
CA PHE A 417 -6.38 -23.96 4.99
C PHE A 417 -6.51 -25.44 5.41
N ASP A 418 -6.50 -26.41 4.50
CA ASP A 418 -6.56 -27.85 4.84
C ASP A 418 -5.41 -28.25 5.77
N THR A 419 -4.17 -28.03 5.30
CA THR A 419 -2.95 -28.33 6.07
C THR A 419 -2.98 -27.65 7.42
N PHE A 420 -3.39 -26.38 7.47
CA PHE A 420 -3.51 -25.62 8.72
C PHE A 420 -4.46 -26.30 9.72
N ARG A 421 -5.67 -26.69 9.27
CA ARG A 421 -6.65 -27.35 10.15
C ARG A 421 -6.17 -28.71 10.64
N ASP A 422 -5.58 -29.51 9.75
CA ASP A 422 -5.11 -30.86 10.05
C ASP A 422 -3.93 -30.84 11.02
N GLU A 423 -2.90 -30.03 10.73
CA GLU A 423 -1.74 -29.87 11.60
C GLU A 423 -2.11 -29.27 12.96
N TYR A 424 -3.04 -28.30 12.99
CA TYR A 424 -3.51 -27.72 14.25
C TYR A 424 -4.21 -28.77 15.11
N LYS A 425 -5.10 -29.56 14.52
CA LYS A 425 -5.81 -30.65 15.22
C LYS A 425 -4.83 -31.72 15.69
N HIS A 426 -3.86 -32.10 14.87
CA HIS A 426 -2.84 -33.08 15.24
C HIS A 426 -1.95 -32.58 16.40
N LYS A 427 -1.54 -31.30 16.40
CA LYS A 427 -0.64 -30.73 17.41
C LYS A 427 -1.32 -30.41 18.74
N PHE A 428 -2.56 -29.93 18.71
CA PHE A 428 -3.24 -29.39 19.90
C PHE A 428 -4.48 -30.17 20.33
N ASP A 429 -4.84 -31.24 19.62
CA ASP A 429 -6.05 -32.06 19.83
C ASP A 429 -7.37 -31.26 19.87
N LYS A 430 -7.42 -30.10 19.23
CA LYS A 430 -8.61 -29.26 19.14
C LYS A 430 -8.67 -28.52 17.81
N LYS A 431 -9.82 -27.96 17.46
CA LYS A 431 -9.95 -27.08 16.28
C LYS A 431 -9.34 -25.71 16.58
N PRO A 432 -8.76 -25.01 15.59
CA PRO A 432 -8.37 -23.61 15.75
C PRO A 432 -9.60 -22.74 16.02
N PHE A 433 -9.42 -21.66 16.78
CA PHE A 433 -10.42 -20.60 16.82
C PHE A 433 -10.39 -19.84 15.50
N ILE A 434 -11.58 -19.49 15.00
CA ILE A 434 -11.80 -18.79 13.74
C ILE A 434 -12.90 -17.76 13.98
N GLU A 435 -12.71 -16.55 13.49
CA GLU A 435 -13.71 -15.48 13.55
C GLU A 435 -15.00 -15.84 12.80
N ALA A 436 -16.10 -15.16 13.12
CA ALA A 436 -17.42 -15.53 12.63
C ALA A 436 -17.50 -15.46 11.09
N THR A 437 -16.91 -14.45 10.45
CA THR A 437 -16.92 -14.30 9.00
C THR A 437 -16.12 -15.40 8.27
N PRO A 438 -14.83 -15.66 8.57
CA PRO A 438 -14.09 -16.78 7.97
C PRO A 438 -14.74 -18.14 8.29
N GLN A 439 -15.29 -18.31 9.49
CA GLN A 439 -15.96 -19.55 9.90
C GLN A 439 -17.26 -19.79 9.11
N PHE A 440 -18.02 -18.71 8.80
CA PHE A 440 -19.17 -18.77 7.91
C PHE A 440 -18.74 -19.25 6.53
N PHE A 441 -17.72 -18.63 5.92
CA PHE A 441 -17.23 -19.07 4.61
C PHE A 441 -16.75 -20.51 4.65
N TRP A 442 -15.99 -20.94 5.67
CA TRP A 442 -15.61 -22.36 5.78
C TRP A 442 -16.80 -23.32 5.84
N ASN A 443 -17.89 -22.94 6.49
CA ASN A 443 -19.09 -23.78 6.58
C ASN A 443 -19.83 -23.89 5.25
N GLU A 444 -19.90 -22.80 4.48
CA GLU A 444 -20.51 -22.79 3.15
C GLU A 444 -19.62 -23.47 2.10
N CYS A 445 -18.30 -23.31 2.24
CA CYS A 445 -17.33 -23.75 1.23
C CYS A 445 -16.94 -25.21 1.32
N LYS A 446 -17.02 -25.83 2.51
CA LYS A 446 -16.61 -27.23 2.71
C LYS A 446 -17.36 -28.24 1.81
N SER A 447 -18.54 -27.89 1.31
CA SER A 447 -19.36 -28.77 0.47
C SER A 447 -19.08 -28.63 -1.02
N VAL A 448 -18.29 -27.64 -1.45
CA VAL A 448 -17.93 -27.47 -2.86
C VAL A 448 -16.95 -28.56 -3.25
N THR A 449 -17.30 -29.39 -4.22
CA THR A 449 -16.45 -30.48 -4.71
C THR A 449 -15.44 -29.99 -5.75
N GLU A 450 -14.35 -30.74 -5.94
CA GLU A 450 -13.34 -30.45 -6.97
C GLU A 450 -13.96 -30.39 -8.37
N GLU A 451 -14.88 -31.31 -8.68
CA GLU A 451 -15.57 -31.36 -9.97
C GLU A 451 -16.46 -30.12 -10.18
N GLU A 452 -17.15 -29.66 -9.15
CA GLU A 452 -17.93 -28.43 -9.22
C GLU A 452 -17.04 -27.21 -9.40
N ASN A 453 -15.91 -27.13 -8.68
CA ASN A 453 -14.93 -26.06 -8.87
C ASN A 453 -14.34 -26.06 -10.29
N ARG A 454 -14.07 -27.25 -10.87
CA ARG A 454 -13.60 -27.37 -12.26
C ARG A 454 -14.62 -26.79 -13.23
N GLN A 455 -15.89 -27.15 -13.08
CA GLN A 455 -16.99 -26.63 -13.90
C GLN A 455 -17.16 -25.11 -13.72
N ASP A 456 -17.11 -24.62 -12.48
CA ASP A 456 -17.25 -23.20 -12.17
C ASP A 456 -16.06 -22.40 -12.74
N THR A 457 -14.84 -22.91 -12.65
CA THR A 457 -13.64 -22.31 -13.26
C THR A 457 -13.73 -22.27 -14.79
N GLU A 458 -14.28 -23.31 -15.42
CA GLU A 458 -14.57 -23.32 -16.86
C GLU A 458 -15.58 -22.22 -17.23
N ARG A 459 -16.65 -22.05 -16.45
CA ARG A 459 -17.62 -20.95 -16.64
C ARG A 459 -16.96 -19.57 -16.52
N LEU A 460 -16.06 -19.38 -15.54
CA LEU A 460 -15.29 -18.14 -15.42
C LEU A 460 -14.44 -17.89 -16.68
N GLY A 461 -13.82 -18.94 -17.22
CA GLY A 461 -13.04 -18.86 -18.46
C GLY A 461 -13.89 -18.49 -19.68
N VAL A 462 -15.08 -19.09 -19.81
CA VAL A 462 -16.05 -18.76 -20.87
C VAL A 462 -16.49 -17.30 -20.77
N TYR A 463 -16.89 -16.85 -19.57
CA TYR A 463 -17.31 -15.46 -19.37
C TYR A 463 -16.16 -14.48 -19.66
N ARG A 464 -14.96 -14.78 -19.17
CA ARG A 464 -13.76 -13.95 -19.41
C ARG A 464 -13.51 -13.77 -20.90
N LYS A 465 -13.45 -14.88 -21.65
CA LYS A 465 -13.25 -14.84 -23.11
C LYS A 465 -14.36 -14.04 -23.79
N TRP A 466 -15.61 -14.34 -23.45
CA TRP A 466 -16.77 -13.65 -24.01
C TRP A 466 -16.74 -12.14 -23.76
N PHE A 467 -16.41 -11.70 -22.53
CA PHE A 467 -16.36 -10.30 -22.17
C PHE A 467 -15.28 -9.56 -22.96
N PHE A 468 -14.09 -10.16 -23.10
CA PHE A 468 -13.03 -9.57 -23.92
C PHE A 468 -13.43 -9.46 -25.39
N GLU A 469 -14.07 -10.48 -25.96
CA GLU A 469 -14.47 -10.50 -27.38
C GLU A 469 -15.63 -9.55 -27.70
N ASN A 470 -16.60 -9.41 -26.80
CA ASN A 470 -17.86 -8.68 -27.07
C ASN A 470 -17.90 -7.27 -26.48
N ILE A 471 -17.18 -7.04 -25.38
CA ILE A 471 -17.18 -5.74 -24.68
C ILE A 471 -15.88 -4.98 -24.97
N MET A 472 -14.73 -5.61 -24.68
CA MET A 472 -13.43 -4.94 -24.73
C MET A 472 -12.91 -4.77 -26.17
N HIS A 473 -13.11 -5.76 -27.05
CA HIS A 473 -12.66 -5.72 -28.43
C HIS A 473 -13.65 -4.98 -29.34
N ASN A 474 -13.13 -4.26 -30.33
CA ASN A 474 -13.92 -3.68 -31.41
C ASN A 474 -14.22 -4.74 -32.47
N SER A 475 -15.47 -4.86 -32.91
CA SER A 475 -15.87 -5.76 -34.01
C SER A 475 -15.33 -5.34 -35.39
N THR A 476 -14.62 -4.20 -35.47
CA THR A 476 -13.99 -3.70 -36.69
C THR A 476 -12.52 -4.15 -36.79
N PRO A 477 -12.11 -4.89 -37.84
CA PRO A 477 -10.77 -5.47 -38.01
C PRO A 477 -9.57 -4.50 -37.99
N ASN A 478 -9.79 -3.18 -37.89
CA ASN A 478 -8.76 -2.14 -38.00
C ASN A 478 -8.78 -1.09 -36.87
N ALA A 479 -9.66 -1.20 -35.85
CA ALA A 479 -9.68 -0.26 -34.74
C ALA A 479 -8.81 -0.78 -33.58
N LYS A 480 -7.64 -0.15 -33.38
CA LYS A 480 -6.62 -0.51 -32.38
C LYS A 480 -6.79 0.23 -31.04
N GLY A 481 -8.04 0.49 -30.62
CA GLY A 481 -8.30 1.22 -29.37
C GLY A 481 -8.60 0.26 -28.23
N ASP A 482 -7.81 0.32 -27.16
CA ASP A 482 -8.14 -0.34 -25.89
C ASP A 482 -9.44 0.27 -25.31
N ALA A 483 -10.14 -0.46 -24.44
CA ALA A 483 -11.34 0.05 -23.76
C ALA A 483 -11.05 0.38 -22.30
N VAL A 484 -11.56 1.53 -21.84
CA VAL A 484 -11.53 1.97 -20.44
C VAL A 484 -12.91 1.69 -19.84
N VAL A 485 -13.00 0.70 -18.95
CA VAL A 485 -14.26 0.36 -18.27
C VAL A 485 -14.29 1.06 -16.91
N ILE A 486 -15.30 1.90 -16.71
CA ILE A 486 -15.47 2.69 -15.48
C ILE A 486 -16.46 1.96 -14.57
N LEU A 487 -16.06 1.77 -13.32
CA LEU A 487 -16.83 1.06 -12.30
C LEU A 487 -16.98 1.95 -11.05
N PRO A 488 -18.10 1.83 -10.32
CA PRO A 488 -18.19 2.43 -8.99
C PRO A 488 -17.22 1.77 -8.01
N CYS A 489 -16.75 2.56 -7.04
CA CYS A 489 -15.85 2.11 -6.00
C CYS A 489 -16.45 2.33 -4.61
N GLY A 490 -16.68 1.21 -3.90
CA GLY A 490 -17.06 1.14 -2.49
C GLY A 490 -18.44 1.70 -2.12
N ASN A 491 -18.69 1.72 -0.80
CA ASN A 491 -19.94 2.19 -0.21
C ASN A 491 -19.91 3.71 -0.01
N THR A 492 -21.05 4.38 -0.17
CA THR A 492 -21.16 5.84 0.07
C THR A 492 -21.64 6.16 1.48
N GLN A 493 -22.14 5.17 2.21
CA GLN A 493 -22.46 5.32 3.63
C GLN A 493 -21.22 5.13 4.47
N VAL A 494 -21.03 6.04 5.43
CA VAL A 494 -20.02 5.92 6.47
C VAL A 494 -20.47 4.83 7.42
N GLU A 495 -19.60 3.86 7.65
CA GLU A 495 -19.79 2.85 8.67
C GLU A 495 -18.73 3.08 9.73
N HIS A 496 -19.11 2.98 11.00
CA HIS A 496 -18.23 3.26 12.12
C HIS A 496 -17.81 1.98 12.83
N ARG A 497 -16.72 2.06 13.59
CA ARG A 497 -16.14 0.92 14.32
C ARG A 497 -16.99 0.41 15.47
N ASN A 498 -17.87 1.26 15.99
CA ASN A 498 -18.84 0.93 17.03
C ASN A 498 -20.15 0.35 16.47
N ASP A 499 -20.33 0.33 15.15
CA ASP A 499 -21.47 -0.33 14.54
C ASP A 499 -21.34 -1.85 14.69
N PRO A 500 -22.45 -2.58 14.88
CA PRO A 500 -22.43 -4.03 14.85
C PRO A 500 -21.88 -4.54 13.51
N VAL A 501 -20.95 -5.48 13.58
CA VAL A 501 -20.43 -6.15 12.38
C VAL A 501 -21.59 -6.83 11.65
N ALA A 502 -21.79 -6.43 10.38
CA ALA A 502 -22.84 -6.98 9.55
C ALA A 502 -22.62 -8.49 9.33
N PRO A 503 -23.67 -9.32 9.34
CA PRO A 503 -23.55 -10.74 9.04
C PRO A 503 -22.91 -10.95 7.66
N PRO A 504 -21.99 -11.94 7.52
CA PRO A 504 -21.38 -12.24 6.23
C PRO A 504 -22.43 -12.74 5.24
N THR A 505 -22.28 -12.35 3.97
CA THR A 505 -23.20 -12.70 2.89
C THR A 505 -22.49 -13.42 1.75
N ILE A 506 -23.21 -14.32 1.09
CA ILE A 506 -22.77 -14.97 -0.15
C ILE A 506 -23.11 -14.04 -1.32
N TYR A 507 -22.12 -13.73 -2.15
CA TYR A 507 -22.33 -13.02 -3.40
C TYR A 507 -22.76 -13.99 -4.50
N LYS A 508 -23.55 -13.50 -5.46
CA LYS A 508 -24.08 -14.29 -6.57
C LYS A 508 -23.87 -13.56 -7.89
N GLY A 509 -23.58 -14.33 -8.93
CA GLY A 509 -23.43 -13.77 -10.27
C GLY A 509 -22.24 -12.81 -10.36
N ILE A 510 -22.38 -11.80 -11.22
CA ILE A 510 -21.34 -10.81 -11.49
C ILE A 510 -21.87 -9.42 -11.15
N ASP A 511 -21.07 -8.68 -10.39
CA ASP A 511 -21.26 -7.26 -10.12
C ASP A 511 -19.96 -6.45 -10.37
N SER A 512 -20.02 -5.14 -10.15
CA SER A 512 -18.88 -4.23 -10.31
C SER A 512 -17.67 -4.58 -9.44
N THR A 513 -17.87 -5.26 -8.31
CA THR A 513 -16.80 -5.64 -7.38
C THR A 513 -16.11 -6.93 -7.81
N THR A 514 -16.87 -7.90 -8.34
CA THR A 514 -16.36 -9.22 -8.74
C THR A 514 -15.83 -9.26 -10.17
N LEU A 515 -16.19 -8.28 -11.01
CA LEU A 515 -15.86 -8.27 -12.43
C LEU A 515 -14.35 -8.42 -12.67
N ALA A 516 -13.52 -7.63 -12.01
CA ALA A 516 -12.08 -7.65 -12.27
C ALA A 516 -11.38 -8.96 -11.83
N PRO A 517 -11.65 -9.52 -10.63
CA PRO A 517 -11.17 -10.85 -10.28
C PRO A 517 -11.55 -11.93 -11.30
N ILE A 518 -12.80 -11.94 -11.77
CA ILE A 518 -13.27 -12.90 -12.78
C ILE A 518 -12.51 -12.72 -14.10
N LEU A 519 -12.32 -11.48 -14.54
CA LEU A 519 -11.60 -11.19 -15.78
C LEU A 519 -10.09 -11.42 -15.69
N GLY A 520 -9.54 -11.58 -14.48
CA GLY A 520 -8.10 -11.58 -14.26
C GLY A 520 -7.47 -10.21 -14.53
N ALA A 521 -8.27 -9.14 -14.53
CA ALA A 521 -7.82 -7.79 -14.86
C ALA A 521 -7.22 -7.06 -13.65
N SER A 522 -6.45 -6.01 -13.94
CA SER A 522 -6.03 -5.02 -12.95
C SER A 522 -7.14 -4.00 -12.72
N VAL A 523 -7.18 -3.39 -11.53
CA VAL A 523 -8.09 -2.28 -11.22
C VAL A 523 -7.31 -1.15 -10.59
N LEU A 524 -7.46 0.03 -11.19
CA LEU A 524 -7.05 1.29 -10.58
C LEU A 524 -8.27 1.90 -9.87
N SER A 525 -8.20 2.06 -8.56
CA SER A 525 -9.20 2.80 -7.78
C SER A 525 -8.60 4.11 -7.31
N PHE A 526 -9.36 5.19 -7.42
CA PHE A 526 -8.87 6.52 -7.05
C PHE A 526 -9.97 7.39 -6.43
N PRO A 527 -9.62 8.21 -5.43
CA PRO A 527 -10.52 9.23 -4.90
C PRO A 527 -10.80 10.27 -5.97
N PHE A 528 -12.07 10.64 -6.12
CA PHE A 528 -12.50 11.61 -7.13
C PHE A 528 -13.06 12.89 -6.50
N THR A 529 -13.82 12.73 -5.42
CA THR A 529 -14.40 13.82 -4.63
C THR A 529 -14.59 13.36 -3.18
N GLN A 530 -15.09 14.22 -2.32
CA GLN A 530 -15.54 13.90 -0.98
C GLN A 530 -16.87 14.59 -0.70
N VAL A 531 -17.74 13.94 0.06
CA VAL A 531 -19.07 14.47 0.42
C VAL A 531 -19.14 14.75 1.91
N PRO A 532 -19.72 15.88 2.33
CA PRO A 532 -19.91 16.17 3.75
C PRO A 532 -20.96 15.22 4.36
N TYR A 533 -20.73 14.81 5.60
CA TYR A 533 -21.70 14.14 6.45
C TYR A 533 -21.61 14.69 7.87
N GLU A 534 -22.72 14.67 8.60
CA GLU A 534 -22.72 15.03 10.02
C GLU A 534 -22.29 13.79 10.84
N SER A 535 -21.15 13.87 11.52
CA SER A 535 -20.66 12.76 12.35
C SER A 535 -21.36 12.79 13.71
N ASP A 536 -21.97 11.67 14.07
CA ASP A 536 -22.52 11.43 15.40
C ASP A 536 -21.43 11.17 16.45
N ILE A 537 -20.21 10.84 16.01
CA ILE A 537 -19.04 10.62 16.88
C ILE A 537 -18.35 11.93 17.23
N SER A 538 -17.98 12.74 16.22
CA SER A 538 -17.28 14.01 16.47
C SER A 538 -18.23 15.17 16.77
N GLY A 539 -19.50 15.07 16.36
CA GLY A 539 -20.48 16.17 16.45
C GLY A 539 -20.23 17.29 15.45
N GLU A 540 -19.33 17.08 14.48
CA GLU A 540 -18.92 18.05 13.47
C GLU A 540 -19.24 17.53 12.06
N THR A 541 -19.25 18.44 11.09
CA THR A 541 -19.29 18.05 9.68
C THR A 541 -17.95 17.40 9.30
N GLU A 542 -18.00 16.13 8.92
CA GLU A 542 -16.89 15.33 8.40
C GLU A 542 -17.05 15.05 6.91
N TYR A 543 -16.05 14.45 6.26
CA TYR A 543 -16.06 14.20 4.82
C TYR A 543 -15.76 12.75 4.48
N GLN A 544 -16.65 12.15 3.69
CA GLN A 544 -16.50 10.79 3.17
C GLN A 544 -15.97 10.83 1.73
N PRO A 545 -14.83 10.18 1.43
CA PRO A 545 -14.34 10.08 0.05
C PRO A 545 -15.30 9.31 -0.84
N VAL A 546 -15.44 9.79 -2.07
CA VAL A 546 -16.13 9.12 -3.17
C VAL A 546 -15.07 8.75 -4.22
N CYS A 547 -14.97 7.46 -4.48
CA CYS A 547 -13.96 6.90 -5.36
C CYS A 547 -14.58 6.43 -6.69
N ILE A 548 -13.74 6.33 -7.70
CA ILE A 548 -14.04 5.71 -8.99
C ILE A 548 -12.99 4.64 -9.25
N SER A 549 -13.40 3.55 -9.88
CA SER A 549 -12.50 2.49 -10.32
C SER A 549 -12.49 2.38 -11.83
N VAL A 550 -11.33 2.04 -12.38
CA VAL A 550 -11.14 1.78 -13.80
C VAL A 550 -10.52 0.41 -13.95
N LEU A 551 -11.15 -0.43 -14.76
CA LEU A 551 -10.57 -1.69 -15.17
C LEU A 551 -9.42 -1.42 -16.13
N VAL A 552 -8.25 -1.94 -15.78
CA VAL A 552 -7.03 -1.80 -16.56
C VAL A 552 -6.83 -3.09 -17.34
N ASN A 553 -6.93 -3.00 -18.65
CA ASN A 553 -6.62 -4.08 -19.58
C ASN A 553 -5.49 -3.62 -20.51
N GLY A 554 -4.40 -4.39 -20.57
CA GLY A 554 -3.21 -4.02 -21.34
C GLY A 554 -2.19 -3.26 -20.49
N ASN A 555 -1.70 -2.12 -20.99
CA ASN A 555 -0.58 -1.40 -20.37
C ASN A 555 -1.04 -0.54 -19.19
N GLU A 556 -0.64 -0.93 -17.97
CA GLU A 556 -0.97 -0.22 -16.73
C GLU A 556 -0.45 1.22 -16.73
N ASN A 557 0.80 1.44 -17.15
CA ASN A 557 1.39 2.77 -17.25
C ASN A 557 0.58 3.69 -18.18
N SER A 558 0.24 3.24 -19.38
CA SER A 558 -0.56 4.04 -20.33
C SER A 558 -1.93 4.41 -19.76
N THR A 559 -2.57 3.48 -19.05
CA THR A 559 -3.88 3.73 -18.44
C THR A 559 -3.75 4.73 -17.30
N ILE A 560 -2.80 4.54 -16.37
CA ILE A 560 -2.60 5.49 -15.26
C ILE A 560 -2.24 6.89 -15.78
N GLN A 561 -1.43 7.00 -16.84
CA GLN A 561 -1.12 8.28 -17.47
C GLN A 561 -2.36 8.95 -18.10
N LEU A 562 -3.23 8.18 -18.76
CA LEU A 562 -4.50 8.68 -19.29
C LEU A 562 -5.40 9.21 -18.15
N ILE A 563 -5.55 8.43 -17.08
CA ILE A 563 -6.37 8.82 -15.92
C ILE A 563 -5.78 10.06 -15.25
N LYS A 564 -4.46 10.12 -15.06
CA LYS A 564 -3.77 11.30 -14.53
C LYS A 564 -4.07 12.54 -15.38
N LYS A 565 -3.93 12.45 -16.70
CA LYS A 565 -4.23 13.54 -17.63
C LYS A 565 -5.71 13.97 -17.57
N ALA A 566 -6.62 13.00 -17.42
CA ALA A 566 -8.04 13.27 -17.24
C ALA A 566 -8.30 14.06 -15.96
N LEU A 567 -7.77 13.61 -14.82
CA LEU A 567 -7.91 14.32 -13.55
C LEU A 567 -7.35 15.74 -13.63
N GLU A 568 -6.16 15.93 -14.20
CA GLU A 568 -5.55 17.26 -14.38
C GLU A 568 -6.41 18.18 -15.26
N THR A 569 -6.94 17.65 -16.38
CA THR A 569 -7.87 18.40 -17.27
C THR A 569 -9.15 18.79 -16.53
N GLY A 570 -9.66 17.89 -15.69
CA GLY A 570 -10.81 18.11 -14.82
C GLY A 570 -10.53 19.00 -13.60
N HIS A 571 -9.29 19.47 -13.41
CA HIS A 571 -8.84 20.20 -12.22
C HIS A 571 -9.03 19.41 -10.91
N ILE A 572 -8.93 18.08 -10.99
CA ILE A 572 -9.04 17.16 -9.87
C ILE A 572 -7.63 16.83 -9.37
N PRO A 573 -7.36 16.94 -8.06
CA PRO A 573 -6.06 16.60 -7.51
C PRO A 573 -5.66 15.16 -7.84
N THR A 574 -4.40 14.97 -8.21
CA THR A 574 -3.78 13.66 -8.46
C THR A 574 -3.03 13.13 -7.23
N LYS A 575 -3.20 13.80 -6.09
CA LYS A 575 -2.64 13.51 -4.78
C LYS A 575 -3.70 13.77 -3.71
N VAL A 576 -3.67 12.97 -2.66
CA VAL A 576 -4.51 13.13 -1.47
C VAL A 576 -3.68 13.43 -0.24
N ASP A 577 -4.32 14.07 0.74
CA ASP A 577 -3.70 14.42 2.01
C ASP A 577 -3.62 13.22 2.96
N VAL A 578 -2.73 13.31 3.94
CA VAL A 578 -2.66 12.41 5.10
C VAL A 578 -3.68 12.87 6.14
N GLY A 579 -4.30 11.94 6.86
CA GLY A 579 -5.15 12.28 8.00
C GLY A 579 -6.62 12.53 7.64
N ARG A 580 -7.24 13.51 8.30
CA ARG A 580 -8.70 13.71 8.35
C ARG A 580 -9.38 13.85 6.99
N PHE A 581 -8.82 14.66 6.10
CA PHE A 581 -9.44 14.98 4.80
C PHE A 581 -8.73 14.25 3.66
N THR A 582 -9.49 13.80 2.67
CA THR A 582 -8.93 13.26 1.43
C THR A 582 -8.43 14.38 0.52
N PHE A 583 -9.22 15.46 0.42
CA PHE A 583 -8.88 16.69 -0.28
C PHE A 583 -9.04 17.90 0.64
N PRO A 584 -8.29 19.00 0.42
CA PRO A 584 -8.44 20.23 1.20
C PRO A 584 -9.87 20.79 1.18
N VAL A 585 -10.36 21.27 2.33
CA VAL A 585 -11.67 21.89 2.51
C VAL A 585 -11.53 23.40 2.68
N LYS A 586 -12.35 24.23 2.01
CA LYS A 586 -12.35 25.68 2.22
C LYS A 586 -13.15 26.08 3.45
N LYS A 587 -12.67 27.09 4.19
CA LYS A 587 -13.34 27.69 5.36
C LYS A 587 -14.71 28.34 5.08
N SER A 588 -15.06 28.62 3.82
CA SER A 588 -16.35 29.23 3.42
C SER A 588 -17.50 28.22 3.26
N ASP A 589 -17.21 26.92 3.33
CA ASP A 589 -18.08 25.89 2.76
C ASP A 589 -18.92 25.14 3.82
N HIS A 590 -18.98 25.65 5.06
CA HIS A 590 -19.81 25.13 6.15
C HIS A 590 -21.33 25.14 5.89
N VAL A 591 -21.81 25.50 4.67
CA VAL A 591 -23.24 25.79 4.42
C VAL A 591 -23.83 25.13 3.15
N SER A 592 -23.10 24.37 2.34
CA SER A 592 -23.68 23.79 1.10
C SER A 592 -23.58 22.26 0.98
N ASN A 593 -24.75 21.59 0.99
CA ASN A 593 -24.97 20.17 0.65
C ASN A 593 -24.74 19.83 -0.85
N GLN A 594 -23.72 20.38 -1.49
CA GLN A 594 -23.39 20.08 -2.89
C GLN A 594 -22.09 19.29 -3.01
N VAL A 595 -22.05 18.41 -4.01
CA VAL A 595 -20.88 17.63 -4.43
C VAL A 595 -19.69 18.57 -4.62
N GLN A 596 -18.64 18.41 -3.81
CA GLN A 596 -17.46 19.25 -3.89
C GLN A 596 -16.65 18.85 -5.13
N ALA A 597 -16.61 19.70 -6.16
CA ALA A 597 -15.48 19.64 -7.08
C ALA A 597 -14.23 20.01 -6.27
N PRO A 598 -13.19 19.15 -6.21
CA PRO A 598 -11.99 19.47 -5.46
C PRO A 598 -11.33 20.71 -6.07
N LEU A 599 -11.02 21.69 -5.22
CA LEU A 599 -10.50 22.97 -5.66
C LEU A 599 -8.97 22.91 -5.74
N SER A 600 -8.47 23.33 -6.91
CA SER A 600 -7.06 23.57 -7.23
C SER A 600 -6.33 24.33 -6.11
N GLY A 601 -5.39 23.67 -5.45
CA GLY A 601 -4.30 24.32 -4.74
C GLY A 601 -3.30 24.86 -5.76
N GLN A 602 -2.90 26.12 -5.56
CA GLN A 602 -2.01 26.90 -6.42
C GLN A 602 -0.73 26.15 -6.80
N ASN A 603 -0.20 26.45 -7.99
CA ASN A 603 1.16 26.18 -8.43
C ASN A 603 2.16 26.25 -7.26
N ILE A 604 2.53 25.09 -6.73
CA ILE A 604 3.84 24.91 -6.11
C ILE A 604 4.65 24.25 -7.21
N SER A 605 5.61 25.01 -7.74
CA SER A 605 6.58 24.54 -8.69
C SER A 605 7.29 23.31 -8.14
N ASP A 606 7.01 22.14 -8.72
CA ASP A 606 7.85 20.93 -8.61
C ASP A 606 9.14 21.14 -9.43
N GLU A 607 9.98 22.07 -9.00
CA GLU A 607 11.40 22.14 -9.37
C GLU A 607 12.21 22.39 -8.09
N LEU A 608 12.60 21.30 -7.43
CA LEU A 608 13.97 20.97 -7.00
C LEU A 608 14.00 19.60 -6.31
#